data_AF-C2CHD1-F1
#
_entry.id   AF-C2CHD1-F1
#
_cell.length_a   1.000
_cell.length_b   1.000
_cell.length_c   1.000
_cell.angle_alpha   90.00
_cell.angle_beta   90.00
_cell.angle_gamma   90.00
#
_symmetry.space_group_name_H-M   'P 1'
#
loop_
_entity.id
_entity.type
_entity.pdbx_description
1 polymer ?
#
loop_
_entity_poly.entity_id
_entity_poly.type
_entity_poly.pdbx_seq_one_letter_code
_entity_poly.pdbx_strand_id
1 'polypeptide(L)'
;MGINKLRTCTEAKMTDFKDKLNELYKKQVEVDNFIKEARALLVSLKVHAIKVGKNADFTASRFLRGNFLGNVLRSNKNNNVNKNIARVQDELLFFQKKLLVFDEKLAKSIHLPSLTSDYYPVGGKLSDIGFRMKLRLKEEDIRKTQRSMEKILRRLVVERKKIAYDIKKIKENKDL
;
A
#
# COMPACT_ATOMS: atom_id res chain seq x y z
N MET A 1 -36.39 -44.38 -22.21
CA MET A 1 -35.82 -43.03 -22.48
C MET A 1 -35.17 -42.36 -21.25
N GLY A 2 -34.71 -43.09 -20.21
CA GLY A 2 -34.20 -42.48 -18.96
C GLY A 2 -32.69 -42.26 -18.86
N ILE A 3 -31.88 -42.92 -19.71
CA ILE A 3 -30.41 -42.97 -19.55
C ILE A 3 -29.74 -41.68 -20.05
N ASN A 4 -30.26 -41.06 -21.12
CA ASN A 4 -29.69 -39.81 -21.65
C ASN A 4 -29.87 -38.61 -20.71
N LYS A 5 -30.98 -38.55 -19.95
CA LYS A 5 -31.27 -37.42 -19.05
C LYS A 5 -30.37 -37.42 -17.79
N LEU A 6 -29.90 -38.60 -17.35
CA LEU A 6 -28.97 -38.73 -16.24
C LEU A 6 -27.53 -38.35 -16.64
N ARG A 7 -27.07 -38.76 -17.84
CA ARG A 7 -25.75 -38.39 -18.38
C ARG A 7 -25.60 -36.87 -18.57
N THR A 8 -26.61 -36.21 -19.13
CA THR A 8 -26.59 -34.75 -19.33
C THR A 8 -26.52 -33.98 -18.01
N CYS A 9 -27.15 -34.49 -16.94
CA CYS A 9 -27.12 -33.86 -15.63
C CYS A 9 -25.77 -34.02 -14.91
N THR A 10 -25.09 -35.16 -15.07
CA THR A 10 -23.74 -35.37 -14.51
C THR A 10 -22.67 -34.58 -15.24
N GLU A 11 -22.78 -34.47 -16.58
CA GLU A 11 -21.86 -33.68 -17.39
C GLU A 11 -22.00 -32.18 -17.07
N ALA A 12 -23.24 -31.67 -16.95
CA ALA A 12 -23.51 -30.29 -16.60
C ALA A 12 -23.00 -29.90 -15.19
N LYS A 13 -23.13 -30.79 -14.20
CA LYS A 13 -22.57 -30.58 -12.86
C LYS A 13 -21.03 -30.57 -12.86
N MET A 14 -20.42 -31.46 -13.64
CA MET A 14 -18.96 -31.54 -13.77
C MET A 14 -18.36 -30.31 -14.44
N THR A 15 -19.03 -29.69 -15.42
CA THR A 15 -18.61 -28.43 -16.02
C THR A 15 -18.71 -27.27 -15.03
N ASP A 16 -19.80 -27.18 -14.27
CA ASP A 16 -20.02 -26.12 -13.26
C ASP A 16 -18.93 -26.12 -12.17
N PHE A 17 -18.53 -27.30 -11.67
CA PHE A 17 -17.43 -27.39 -10.71
C PHE A 17 -16.07 -26.96 -11.27
N LYS A 18 -15.79 -27.29 -12.54
CA LYS A 18 -14.52 -26.90 -13.19
C LYS A 18 -14.45 -25.39 -13.39
N ASP A 19 -15.55 -24.77 -13.82
CA ASP A 19 -15.60 -23.33 -14.06
C ASP A 19 -15.44 -22.56 -12.75
N LYS A 20 -16.15 -22.98 -11.70
CA LYS A 20 -16.01 -22.41 -10.36
C LYS A 20 -14.60 -22.54 -9.79
N LEU A 21 -13.95 -23.69 -10.00
CA LEU A 21 -12.56 -23.92 -9.57
C LEU A 21 -11.59 -22.99 -10.33
N ASN A 22 -11.80 -22.83 -11.64
CA ASN A 22 -11.00 -21.93 -12.47
C ASN A 22 -11.14 -20.46 -12.04
N GLU A 23 -12.35 -20.01 -11.69
CA GLU A 23 -12.59 -18.67 -11.14
C GLU A 23 -11.85 -18.47 -9.81
N LEU A 24 -11.91 -19.44 -8.91
CA LEU A 24 -11.19 -19.37 -7.64
C LEU A 24 -9.68 -19.31 -7.83
N TYR A 25 -9.13 -20.06 -8.79
CA TYR A 25 -7.70 -19.98 -9.12
C TYR A 25 -7.30 -18.62 -9.69
N LYS A 26 -8.11 -18.04 -10.59
CA LYS A 26 -7.88 -16.67 -11.09
C LYS A 26 -7.88 -15.66 -9.94
N LYS A 27 -8.89 -15.72 -9.07
CA LYS A 27 -8.99 -14.85 -7.90
C LYS A 27 -7.80 -15.05 -6.94
N GLN A 28 -7.33 -16.28 -6.76
CA GLN A 28 -6.16 -16.57 -5.93
C GLN A 28 -4.89 -15.88 -6.47
N VAL A 29 -4.65 -15.98 -7.78
CA VAL A 29 -3.51 -15.33 -8.44
C VAL A 29 -3.59 -13.81 -8.30
N GLU A 30 -4.78 -13.22 -8.48
CA GLU A 30 -4.99 -11.78 -8.28
C GLU A 30 -4.66 -11.36 -6.84
N VAL A 31 -5.20 -12.07 -5.84
CA VAL A 31 -4.93 -11.79 -4.43
C VAL A 31 -3.44 -11.91 -4.11
N ASP A 32 -2.75 -12.92 -4.66
CA ASP A 32 -1.30 -13.09 -4.48
C ASP A 32 -0.50 -11.94 -5.09
N ASN A 33 -0.92 -11.44 -6.25
CA ASN A 33 -0.32 -10.25 -6.86
C ASN A 33 -0.53 -9.00 -5.97
N PHE A 34 -1.74 -8.78 -5.44
CA PHE A 34 -2.00 -7.68 -4.51
C PHE A 34 -1.17 -7.78 -3.22
N ILE A 35 -1.00 -9.00 -2.68
CA ILE A 35 -0.14 -9.23 -1.51
C ILE A 35 1.32 -8.86 -1.81
N LYS A 36 1.82 -9.26 -2.98
CA LYS A 36 3.19 -8.95 -3.43
C LYS A 36 3.40 -7.44 -3.58
N GLU A 37 2.48 -6.75 -4.25
CA GLU A 37 2.52 -5.30 -4.44
C GLU A 37 2.43 -4.55 -3.10
N ALA A 38 1.52 -4.94 -2.21
CA ALA A 38 1.38 -4.34 -0.88
C ALA A 38 2.65 -4.49 -0.03
N ARG A 39 3.34 -5.64 -0.11
CA ARG A 39 4.64 -5.85 0.57
C ARG A 39 5.72 -4.95 0.00
N ALA A 40 5.81 -4.83 -1.32
CA ALA A 40 6.79 -3.95 -1.97
C ALA A 40 6.56 -2.47 -1.57
N LEU A 41 5.30 -2.02 -1.57
CA LEU A 41 4.92 -0.68 -1.11
C LEU A 41 5.29 -0.44 0.36
N LEU A 42 5.08 -1.41 1.24
CA LEU A 42 5.49 -1.29 2.65
C LEU A 42 7.00 -1.14 2.81
N VAL A 43 7.79 -1.85 2.01
CA VAL A 43 9.26 -1.68 2.00
C VAL A 43 9.64 -0.29 1.50
N SER A 44 9.04 0.17 0.39
CA SER A 44 9.22 1.52 -0.16
C SER A 44 8.92 2.59 0.90
N LEU A 45 7.74 2.51 1.53
CA LEU A 45 7.31 3.40 2.61
C LEU A 45 8.27 3.43 3.79
N LYS A 46 8.84 2.28 4.20
CA LYS A 46 9.83 2.22 5.29
C LYS A 46 11.13 2.91 4.92
N VAL A 47 11.65 2.66 3.71
CA VAL A 47 12.85 3.32 3.20
C VAL A 47 12.65 4.83 3.13
N HIS A 48 11.49 5.28 2.65
CA HIS A 48 11.17 6.70 2.57
C HIS A 48 10.99 7.35 3.95
N ALA A 49 10.33 6.67 4.90
CA ALA A 49 10.25 7.15 6.29
C ALA A 49 11.63 7.36 6.93
N ILE A 50 12.56 6.40 6.75
CA ILE A 50 13.94 6.52 7.25
C ILE A 50 14.67 7.70 6.61
N LYS A 51 14.52 7.90 5.29
CA LYS A 51 15.12 9.03 4.57
C LYS A 51 14.58 10.38 5.07
N VAL A 52 13.28 10.47 5.36
CA VAL A 52 12.65 11.68 5.93
C VAL A 52 13.17 11.95 7.34
N GLY A 53 13.23 10.93 8.20
CA GLY A 53 13.77 11.04 9.57
C GLY A 53 15.22 11.54 9.59
N LYS A 54 16.10 10.92 8.80
CA LYS A 54 17.51 11.35 8.68
C LYS A 54 17.68 12.79 8.21
N ASN A 55 16.77 13.28 7.36
CA ASN A 55 16.80 14.67 6.90
C ASN A 55 16.34 15.65 8.00
N ALA A 56 15.43 15.23 8.89
CA ALA A 56 15.03 16.03 10.05
C ALA A 56 16.20 16.24 11.01
N ASP A 57 16.97 15.19 11.29
CA ASP A 57 18.12 15.26 12.22
C ASP A 57 19.23 16.18 11.70
N PHE A 58 19.49 16.20 10.39
CA PHE A 58 20.53 17.07 9.80
C PHE A 58 20.22 18.57 9.93
N THR A 59 18.94 18.94 9.89
CA THR A 59 18.55 20.36 10.04
C THR A 59 18.77 20.91 11.45
N ALA A 60 19.05 20.05 12.43
CA ALA A 60 19.32 20.42 13.81
C ALA A 60 20.71 21.04 14.07
N SER A 61 21.60 21.04 13.06
CA SER A 61 22.90 21.70 13.12
C SER A 61 22.77 23.20 13.39
N ARG A 62 23.27 23.66 14.54
CA ARG A 62 23.31 25.10 14.92
C ARG A 62 24.07 25.94 13.89
N PHE A 63 25.10 25.38 13.25
CA PHE A 63 25.96 26.06 12.28
C PHE A 63 25.27 26.43 10.96
N LEU A 64 24.16 25.76 10.62
CA LEU A 64 23.39 26.02 9.40
C LEU A 64 22.17 26.92 9.64
N ARG A 65 21.97 27.45 10.86
CA ARG A 65 20.79 28.25 11.21
C ARG A 65 20.98 29.71 10.79
N GLY A 66 20.02 30.26 10.02
CA GLY A 66 19.96 31.69 9.68
C GLY A 66 20.90 32.18 8.57
N ASN A 67 21.72 31.31 7.96
CA ASN A 67 22.61 31.69 6.85
C ASN A 67 22.11 31.18 5.49
N PHE A 68 22.55 31.84 4.42
CA PHE A 68 22.14 31.56 3.03
C PHE A 68 22.45 30.10 2.63
N LEU A 69 23.67 29.63 2.86
CA LEU A 69 24.09 28.26 2.56
C LEU A 69 23.23 27.21 3.29
N GLY A 70 22.94 27.42 4.57
CA GLY A 70 22.08 26.55 5.35
C GLY A 70 20.64 26.54 4.86
N ASN A 71 20.11 27.70 4.42
CA ASN A 71 18.78 27.79 3.84
C ASN A 71 18.68 27.11 2.46
N VAL A 72 19.70 27.23 1.61
CA VAL A 72 19.77 26.52 0.33
C VAL A 72 19.83 25.00 0.53
N LEU A 73 20.68 24.52 1.45
CA LEU A 73 20.78 23.09 1.77
C LEU A 73 19.47 22.53 2.35
N ARG A 74 18.78 23.30 3.21
CA ARG A 74 17.46 22.91 3.74
C ARG A 74 16.38 22.91 2.66
N SER A 75 16.36 23.89 1.76
CA SER A 75 15.42 23.96 0.63
C SER A 75 15.58 22.76 -0.31
N ASN A 76 16.81 22.45 -0.72
CA ASN A 76 17.11 21.31 -1.58
C ASN A 76 16.71 19.97 -0.92
N LYS A 77 16.91 19.84 0.39
CA LYS A 77 16.47 18.65 1.13
C LYS A 77 14.94 18.55 1.24
N ASN A 78 14.24 19.66 1.48
CA ASN A 78 12.77 19.69 1.49
C ASN A 78 12.20 19.26 0.13
N ASN A 79 12.78 19.78 -0.95
CA ASN A 79 12.41 19.41 -2.32
C ASN A 79 12.65 17.92 -2.59
N ASN A 80 13.78 17.37 -2.13
CA ASN A 80 14.05 15.93 -2.25
C ASN A 80 13.08 15.08 -1.42
N VAL A 81 12.67 15.53 -0.23
CA VAL A 81 11.63 14.86 0.57
C VAL A 81 10.30 14.86 -0.17
N ASN A 82 9.89 15.99 -0.75
CA ASN A 82 8.66 16.08 -1.53
C ASN A 82 8.66 15.19 -2.77
N LYS A 83 9.76 15.16 -3.54
CA LYS A 83 9.90 14.27 -4.70
C LYS A 83 9.74 12.79 -4.30
N ASN A 84 10.32 12.41 -3.17
CA ASN A 84 10.21 11.05 -2.65
C ASN A 84 8.78 10.72 -2.19
N ILE A 85 8.11 11.65 -1.50
CA ILE A 85 6.72 11.46 -1.06
C ILE A 85 5.79 11.38 -2.28
N ALA A 86 5.96 12.24 -3.28
CA ALA A 86 5.18 12.24 -4.52
C ALA A 86 5.27 10.89 -5.24
N ARG A 87 6.48 10.35 -5.38
CA ARG A 87 6.68 9.01 -5.98
C ARG A 87 5.91 7.92 -5.24
N VAL A 88 5.94 7.94 -3.91
CA VAL A 88 5.19 6.97 -3.09
C VAL A 88 3.68 7.18 -3.19
N GLN A 89 3.22 8.43 -3.27
CA GLN A 89 1.81 8.73 -3.52
C GLN A 89 1.35 8.15 -4.86
N ASP A 90 2.14 8.31 -5.92
CA ASP A 90 1.81 7.77 -7.25
C ASP A 90 1.72 6.24 -7.23
N GLU A 91 2.70 5.57 -6.58
CA GLU A 91 2.68 4.11 -6.40
C GLU A 91 1.46 3.64 -5.59
N LEU A 92 1.08 4.38 -4.53
CA LEU A 92 -0.10 4.09 -3.73
C LEU A 92 -1.41 4.33 -4.49
N LEU A 93 -1.50 5.41 -5.27
CA LEU A 93 -2.67 5.71 -6.10
C LEU A 93 -2.87 4.66 -7.18
N PHE A 94 -1.79 4.20 -7.80
CA PHE A 94 -1.85 3.12 -8.78
C PHE A 94 -2.34 1.81 -8.14
N PHE A 95 -1.81 1.47 -6.96
CA PHE A 95 -2.29 0.32 -6.20
C PHE A 95 -3.76 0.47 -5.78
N GLN A 96 -4.17 1.66 -5.32
CA GLN A 96 -5.56 1.97 -4.97
C GLN A 96 -6.49 1.79 -6.16
N LYS A 97 -6.10 2.24 -7.35
CA LYS A 97 -6.88 2.09 -8.58
C LYS A 97 -7.11 0.61 -8.93
N LYS A 98 -6.07 -0.22 -8.84
CA LYS A 98 -6.21 -1.67 -9.04
C LYS A 98 -7.11 -2.30 -7.99
N LEU A 99 -6.92 -1.91 -6.73
CA LEU A 99 -7.70 -2.44 -5.61
C LEU A 99 -9.18 -2.02 -5.70
N LEU A 100 -9.50 -0.87 -6.30
CA LEU A 100 -10.88 -0.40 -6.48
C LEU A 100 -11.72 -1.37 -7.33
N VAL A 101 -11.11 -1.97 -8.35
CA VAL A 101 -11.77 -2.96 -9.22
C VAL A 101 -11.97 -4.29 -8.49
N PHE A 102 -11.08 -4.61 -7.54
CA PHE A 102 -11.12 -5.86 -6.78
C PHE A 102 -12.01 -5.80 -5.53
N ASP A 103 -11.80 -4.79 -4.68
CA ASP A 103 -12.54 -4.51 -3.44
C ASP A 103 -12.49 -3.01 -3.12
N GLU A 104 -13.60 -2.32 -3.40
CA GLU A 104 -13.76 -0.89 -3.17
C GLU A 104 -13.57 -0.49 -1.69
N LYS A 105 -13.99 -1.33 -0.74
CA LYS A 105 -13.87 -1.05 0.70
C LYS A 105 -12.41 -1.11 1.13
N LEU A 106 -11.63 -2.04 0.56
CA LEU A 106 -10.19 -2.09 0.76
C LEU A 106 -9.50 -0.88 0.13
N ALA A 107 -9.86 -0.50 -1.08
CA ALA A 107 -9.30 0.67 -1.77
C ALA A 107 -9.51 1.97 -0.99
N LYS A 108 -10.72 2.19 -0.45
CA LYS A 108 -11.06 3.34 0.39
C LYS A 108 -10.29 3.41 1.71
N SER A 109 -9.69 2.29 2.14
CA SER A 109 -8.93 2.24 3.39
C SER A 109 -7.47 2.70 3.26
N ILE A 110 -6.99 2.92 2.02
CA ILE A 110 -5.65 3.44 1.75
C ILE A 110 -5.58 4.90 2.20
N HIS A 111 -4.63 5.17 3.09
CA HIS A 111 -4.28 6.55 3.48
C HIS A 111 -3.13 7.04 2.60
N LEU A 112 -3.26 8.23 2.01
CA LEU A 112 -2.20 8.82 1.19
C LEU A 112 -1.41 9.84 2.04
N PRO A 113 -0.08 9.74 2.10
CA PRO A 113 0.73 10.68 2.86
C PRO A 113 0.69 12.05 2.17
N SER A 114 0.64 13.15 2.92
CA SER A 114 0.55 14.51 2.38
C SER A 114 1.92 15.10 2.01
N LEU A 115 1.99 15.88 0.91
CA LEU A 115 3.21 16.63 0.51
C LEU A 115 3.53 17.75 1.52
N THR A 116 4.80 18.13 1.67
CA THR A 116 5.16 19.30 2.49
C THR A 116 4.80 20.58 1.76
N SER A 117 4.24 21.55 2.51
CA SER A 117 4.15 22.94 2.06
C SER A 117 5.53 23.46 1.66
N ASP A 118 5.61 24.41 0.74
CA ASP A 118 6.86 25.02 0.29
C ASP A 118 7.79 25.41 1.45
N TYR A 119 9.09 25.30 1.19
CA TYR A 119 10.12 25.62 2.16
C TYR A 119 10.07 27.11 2.52
N TYR A 120 9.96 27.42 3.81
CA TYR A 120 10.10 28.77 4.33
C TYR A 120 11.47 28.94 4.99
N PRO A 121 12.18 30.07 4.74
CA PRO A 121 13.49 30.32 5.34
C PRO A 121 13.39 30.36 6.87
N VAL A 122 14.31 29.65 7.53
CA VAL A 122 14.33 29.50 8.99
C VAL A 122 15.27 30.54 9.59
N GLY A 123 14.73 31.71 9.94
CA GLY A 123 15.50 32.86 10.45
C GLY A 123 15.83 32.82 11.95
N GLY A 124 15.10 32.03 12.76
CA GLY A 124 15.23 32.03 14.23
C GLY A 124 14.89 30.72 14.93
N LYS A 125 15.00 30.70 16.27
CA LYS A 125 14.73 29.51 17.11
C LYS A 125 13.30 28.98 16.96
N LEU A 126 12.30 29.87 16.92
CA LEU A 126 10.89 29.50 16.76
C LEU A 126 10.61 28.89 15.39
N SER A 127 11.16 29.47 14.32
CA SER A 127 11.03 28.89 12.97
C SER A 127 11.72 27.52 12.86
N ASP A 128 12.80 27.28 13.61
CA ASP A 128 13.48 25.97 13.63
C ASP A 128 12.63 24.91 14.33
N ILE A 129 11.98 25.27 15.44
CA ILE A 129 11.00 24.41 16.12
C ILE A 129 9.82 24.11 15.20
N GLY A 130 9.28 25.12 14.52
CA GLY A 130 8.19 24.95 13.55
C GLY A 130 8.58 24.03 12.39
N PHE A 131 9.79 24.16 11.85
CA PHE A 131 10.31 23.29 10.80
C PHE A 131 10.44 21.84 11.27
N ARG A 132 10.98 21.60 12.46
CA ARG A 132 11.08 20.24 13.05
C ARG A 132 9.71 19.62 13.30
N MET A 133 8.76 20.40 13.82
CA MET A 133 7.40 19.93 14.06
C MET A 133 6.73 19.51 12.75
N LYS A 134 6.87 20.30 11.68
CA LYS A 134 6.38 19.94 10.34
C LYS A 134 6.96 18.60 9.89
N LEU A 135 8.26 18.38 10.01
CA LEU A 135 8.89 17.11 9.62
C LEU A 135 8.40 15.93 10.47
N ARG A 136 8.23 16.12 11.78
CA ARG A 136 7.71 15.06 12.68
C ARG A 136 6.28 14.68 12.36
N LEU A 137 5.42 15.66 12.06
CA LEU A 137 4.05 15.41 11.60
C LEU A 137 4.04 14.61 10.28
N LYS A 138 5.01 14.84 9.39
CA LYS A 138 5.16 14.05 8.15
C LYS A 138 5.62 12.64 8.39
N GLU A 139 6.56 12.44 9.31
CA GLU A 139 6.95 11.10 9.72
C GLU A 139 5.74 10.33 10.27
N GLU A 140 4.91 10.98 11.10
CA GLU A 140 3.68 10.39 11.62
C GLU A 140 2.67 10.07 10.52
N ASP A 141 2.54 10.93 9.51
CA ASP A 141 1.65 10.74 8.36
C ASP A 141 2.08 9.56 7.47
N ILE A 142 3.39 9.42 7.23
CA ILE A 142 3.95 8.24 6.55
C ILE A 142 3.71 6.98 7.38
N ARG A 143 3.85 7.05 8.72
CA ARG A 143 3.52 5.91 9.60
C ARG A 143 2.03 5.57 9.58
N LYS A 144 1.12 6.55 9.47
CA LYS A 144 -0.32 6.31 9.29
C LYS A 144 -0.59 5.56 7.99
N THR A 145 0.07 5.96 6.91
CA THR A 145 0.05 5.27 5.62
C THR A 145 0.52 3.81 5.76
N GLN A 146 1.65 3.58 6.41
CA GLN A 146 2.17 2.23 6.66
C GLN A 146 1.17 1.35 7.41
N ARG A 147 0.55 1.87 8.49
CA ARG A 147 -0.46 1.13 9.26
C ARG A 147 -1.70 0.80 8.44
N SER A 148 -2.14 1.71 7.56
CA SER A 148 -3.22 1.44 6.61
C SER A 148 -2.85 0.29 5.67
N MET A 149 -1.66 0.33 5.07
CA MET A 149 -1.16 -0.73 4.18
C MET A 149 -1.00 -2.09 4.89
N GLU A 150 -0.58 -2.11 6.14
CA GLU A 150 -0.51 -3.35 6.95
C GLU A 150 -1.90 -3.94 7.23
N LYS A 151 -2.94 -3.10 7.41
CA LYS A 151 -4.32 -3.57 7.56
C LYS A 151 -4.83 -4.19 6.25
N ILE A 152 -4.54 -3.55 5.11
CA ILE A 152 -4.91 -4.07 3.78
C ILE A 152 -4.23 -5.41 3.53
N LEU A 153 -2.91 -5.50 3.76
CA LEU A 153 -2.15 -6.74 3.62
C LEU A 153 -2.75 -7.87 4.47
N ARG A 154 -3.11 -7.59 5.73
CA ARG A 154 -3.75 -8.60 6.60
C ARG A 154 -5.08 -9.09 6.03
N ARG A 155 -5.91 -8.19 5.50
CA ARG A 155 -7.20 -8.56 4.89
C ARG A 155 -7.01 -9.39 3.62
N LEU A 156 -6.06 -9.03 2.76
CA LEU A 156 -5.72 -9.80 1.56
C LEU A 156 -5.22 -11.22 1.92
N VAL A 157 -4.40 -11.35 2.96
CA VAL A 157 -3.94 -12.66 3.45
C VAL A 157 -5.10 -13.51 3.99
N VAL A 158 -6.07 -12.91 4.67
CA VAL A 158 -7.29 -13.61 5.12
C VAL A 158 -8.10 -14.06 3.91
N GLU A 159 -8.26 -13.21 2.89
CA GLU A 159 -9.00 -13.55 1.67
C GLU A 159 -8.34 -14.72 0.92
N ARG A 160 -7.00 -14.70 0.79
CA ARG A 160 -6.23 -15.82 0.24
C ARG A 160 -6.52 -17.14 0.97
N LYS A 161 -6.59 -17.12 2.30
CA LYS A 161 -6.88 -18.32 3.12
C LYS A 161 -8.29 -18.84 2.86
N LYS A 162 -9.29 -17.96 2.71
CA LYS A 162 -10.66 -18.35 2.37
C LYS A 162 -10.72 -19.03 1.00
N ILE A 163 -10.09 -18.43 -0.01
CA ILE A 163 -10.03 -19.02 -1.36
C ILE A 163 -9.40 -20.42 -1.33
N ALA A 164 -8.30 -20.58 -0.59
CA ALA A 164 -7.65 -21.89 -0.44
C ALA A 164 -8.57 -22.94 0.22
N TYR A 165 -9.35 -22.53 1.22
CA TYR A 165 -10.35 -23.38 1.86
C TYR A 165 -11.47 -23.77 0.89
N ASP A 166 -12.00 -22.83 0.12
CA ASP A 166 -13.07 -23.08 -0.85
C ASP A 166 -12.61 -24.03 -1.96
N ILE A 167 -11.38 -23.87 -2.46
CA ILE A 167 -10.77 -24.79 -3.42
C ILE A 167 -10.68 -26.21 -2.83
N LYS A 168 -10.20 -26.34 -1.58
CA LYS A 168 -10.09 -27.64 -0.90
C LYS A 168 -11.45 -28.33 -0.78
N LYS A 169 -12.47 -27.58 -0.35
CA LYS A 169 -13.83 -28.08 -0.18
C LYS A 169 -14.46 -28.53 -1.50
N ILE A 170 -14.24 -27.81 -2.60
CA ILE A 170 -14.73 -28.20 -3.93
C ILE A 170 -14.06 -29.49 -4.40
N LYS A 171 -12.75 -29.66 -4.15
CA LYS A 171 -12.04 -30.90 -4.48
C LYS A 171 -12.57 -32.09 -3.70
N GLU A 172 -12.72 -31.94 -2.37
CA GLU A 172 -13.28 -32.99 -1.50
C GLU A 172 -14.70 -33.42 -1.94
N ASN A 173 -15.56 -32.47 -2.34
CA ASN A 173 -16.91 -32.78 -2.83
C ASN A 173 -16.96 -33.38 -4.24
N LYS A 174 -15.87 -33.30 -5.01
CA LYS A 174 -15.77 -33.93 -6.34
C LYS A 174 -15.32 -35.39 -6.23
N ASP A 175 -14.62 -35.73 -5.15
CA ASP A 175 -14.12 -37.07 -4.86
C ASP A 175 -15.16 -37.92 -4.07
N LEU A 176 -16.35 -37.37 -3.78
CA LEU A 176 -17.54 -38.00 -3.19
C LEU A 176 -18.65 -38.20 -4.24
#